data_AF-A0A8I6RPR8-F1
#
_entry.id   AF-A0A8I6RPR8-F1
#
_cell.length_a   1.000
_cell.length_b   1.000
_cell.length_c   1.000
_cell.angle_alpha   90.00
_cell.angle_beta   90.00
_cell.angle_gamma   90.00
#
_symmetry.space_group_name_H-M   'P 1'
#
loop_
_entity.id
_entity.type
_entity.pdbx_description
1 polymer ?
#
loop_
_entity_poly.entity_id
_entity_poly.type
_entity_poly.pdbx_seq_one_letter_code
_entity_poly.pdbx_strand_id
1 'polypeptide(L)'
;MQMTSKSREGYKDDEDPVDKNSSVPFKDRRREAHTQAEQKRRDAIKKGYDSLQNLVPTCQQSDTVGYKLSKATVLQRSIDYIQFLLQQKKKQEKERNGLKKEVMALQIMRANYEQMVKSQQNQPGMSESRVCDELKFHVFQSIVDQLFITFSSVSVSNFSELSSFVFSWLEEHCKPQSLKEMVMSVLQRIYSARAYTSPPE
;
A
#
# COMPACT_ATOMS: atom_id res chain seq x y z
N MET A 1 53.16 -21.79 -3.35
CA MET A 1 54.06 -20.77 -3.92
C MET A 1 53.70 -20.59 -5.38
N GLN A 2 53.06 -19.49 -5.73
CA GLN A 2 52.95 -19.02 -7.11
C GLN A 2 52.87 -17.50 -7.05
N MET A 3 53.94 -16.87 -7.54
CA MET A 3 54.12 -15.43 -7.66
C MET A 3 53.69 -15.05 -9.07
N THR A 4 52.71 -14.16 -9.19
CA THR A 4 52.39 -13.50 -10.47
C THR A 4 52.25 -12.00 -10.24
N SER A 5 53.38 -11.35 -10.49
CA SER A 5 53.62 -10.02 -11.06
C SER A 5 52.46 -9.01 -11.10
N LYS A 6 52.59 -7.96 -10.28
CA LYS A 6 51.76 -6.75 -10.31
C LYS A 6 52.41 -5.70 -11.21
N SER A 7 51.87 -5.48 -12.41
CA SER A 7 52.27 -4.37 -13.28
C SER A 7 51.68 -3.05 -12.76
N ARG A 8 52.54 -2.04 -12.68
CA ARG A 8 52.28 -0.68 -12.19
C ARG A 8 52.18 0.24 -13.40
N GLU A 9 50.97 0.66 -13.77
CA GLU A 9 50.76 1.62 -14.86
C GLU A 9 50.81 3.07 -14.37
N GLY A 10 51.78 3.79 -14.94
CA GLY A 10 51.79 5.22 -15.30
C GLY A 10 51.11 6.24 -14.40
N TYR A 11 51.91 6.92 -13.58
CA TYR A 11 51.62 8.28 -13.15
C TYR A 11 51.86 9.21 -14.36
N LYS A 12 50.84 9.99 -14.77
CA LYS A 12 51.04 11.15 -15.64
C LYS A 12 51.58 12.28 -14.78
N ASP A 13 52.81 12.66 -15.07
CA ASP A 13 53.49 13.83 -14.52
C ASP A 13 53.04 15.02 -15.39
N ASP A 14 52.15 15.86 -14.84
CA ASP A 14 51.84 17.16 -15.46
C ASP A 14 52.99 18.10 -15.07
N GLU A 15 53.98 18.23 -15.96
CA GLU A 15 55.06 19.20 -15.81
C GLU A 15 54.51 20.63 -15.88
N ASP A 16 54.58 21.35 -14.76
CA ASP A 16 54.38 22.81 -14.73
C ASP A 16 55.61 23.53 -15.33
N PRO A 17 55.44 24.53 -16.21
CA PRO A 17 56.55 25.28 -16.78
C PRO A 17 57.20 26.17 -15.72
N VAL A 18 58.52 26.04 -15.56
CA VAL A 18 59.34 26.80 -14.61
C VAL A 18 59.40 28.27 -15.04
N ASP A 19 58.60 29.13 -14.40
CA ASP A 19 58.76 30.58 -14.48
C ASP A 19 59.87 31.04 -13.51
N LYS A 20 60.97 31.53 -14.10
CA LYS A 20 62.06 32.23 -13.42
C LYS A 20 61.68 33.70 -13.27
N ASN A 21 61.15 34.12 -12.12
CA ASN A 21 61.51 35.38 -11.45
C ASN A 21 60.65 35.65 -10.19
N SER A 22 61.16 35.28 -9.02
CA SER A 22 61.04 35.98 -7.72
C SER A 22 61.23 34.95 -6.61
N SER A 23 62.23 35.15 -5.75
CA SER A 23 62.47 34.30 -4.59
C SER A 23 61.38 34.55 -3.55
N VAL A 24 60.21 33.97 -3.74
CA VAL A 24 59.23 33.80 -2.66
C VAL A 24 59.88 32.79 -1.69
N PRO A 25 60.22 33.18 -0.45
CA PRO A 25 60.90 32.28 0.48
C PRO A 25 60.15 30.93 0.57
N PHE A 26 60.86 29.79 0.62
CA PHE A 26 60.24 28.46 0.74
C PHE A 26 59.19 28.35 1.87
N LYS A 27 59.33 29.21 2.90
CA LYS A 27 58.36 29.35 4.00
C LYS A 27 57.01 29.92 3.55
N ASP A 28 56.99 30.83 2.58
CA ASP A 28 55.79 31.46 2.04
C ASP A 28 55.03 30.51 1.11
N ARG A 29 55.72 29.76 0.23
CA ARG A 29 55.08 28.69 -0.57
C ARG A 29 54.41 27.62 0.30
N ARG A 30 55.05 27.26 1.43
CA ARG A 30 54.45 26.33 2.41
C ARG A 30 53.22 26.93 3.10
N ARG A 31 53.26 28.23 3.41
CA ARG A 31 52.14 28.96 4.03
C ARG A 31 50.95 29.10 3.08
N GLU A 32 51.19 29.32 1.79
CA GLU A 32 50.17 29.37 0.75
C GLU A 32 49.49 28.02 0.57
N ALA A 33 50.26 26.94 0.43
CA ALA A 33 49.71 25.58 0.33
C ALA A 33 48.85 25.21 1.55
N HIS A 34 49.30 25.56 2.75
CA HIS A 34 48.51 25.36 3.98
C HIS A 34 47.20 26.16 3.97
N THR A 35 47.24 27.42 3.54
CA THR A 35 46.05 28.28 3.40
C THR A 35 45.05 27.70 2.39
N GLN A 36 45.54 27.23 1.23
CA GLN A 36 44.70 26.62 0.20
C GLN A 36 44.05 25.32 0.69
N ALA A 37 44.79 24.47 1.38
CA ALA A 37 44.26 23.23 1.96
C ALA A 37 43.17 23.51 3.00
N GLU A 38 43.37 24.51 3.87
CA GLU A 38 42.38 24.93 4.86
C GLU A 38 41.14 25.56 4.22
N GLN A 39 41.31 26.34 3.15
CA GLN A 39 40.19 26.89 2.39
C GLN A 39 39.34 25.77 1.76
N LYS A 40 39.98 24.80 1.11
CA LYS A 40 39.29 23.62 0.55
C LYS A 40 38.53 22.84 1.62
N ARG A 41 39.11 22.66 2.82
CA ARG A 41 38.43 22.04 3.96
C ARG A 41 37.20 22.85 4.40
N ARG A 42 37.30 24.17 4.48
CA ARG A 42 36.18 25.06 4.86
C ARG A 42 35.07 25.03 3.83
N ASP A 43 35.41 25.01 2.55
CA ASP A 43 34.42 24.95 1.46
C ASP A 43 33.69 23.61 1.45
N ALA A 44 34.38 22.50 1.72
CA ALA A 44 33.76 21.19 1.89
C ALA A 44 32.78 21.16 3.09
N ILE A 45 33.17 21.75 4.22
CA ILE A 45 32.28 21.88 5.40
C ILE A 45 31.06 22.73 5.06
N LYS A 46 31.25 23.88 4.39
CA LYS A 46 30.16 24.76 3.97
C LYS A 46 29.16 24.03 3.08
N LYS A 47 29.65 23.31 2.07
CA LYS A 47 28.82 22.45 1.21
C LYS A 47 28.06 21.39 2.01
N GLY A 48 28.70 20.82 3.04
CA GLY A 48 28.04 19.89 3.96
C GLY A 48 26.87 20.52 4.73
N TYR A 49 27.02 21.76 5.21
CA TYR A 49 25.92 22.51 5.84
C TYR A 49 24.79 22.82 4.88
N ASP A 50 25.11 23.24 3.65
CA ASP A 50 24.10 23.53 2.63
C ASP A 50 23.27 22.27 2.30
N SER A 51 23.93 21.11 2.14
CA SER A 51 23.24 19.82 1.97
C SER A 51 22.39 19.44 3.20
N LEU A 52 22.89 19.67 4.40
CA LEU A 52 22.18 19.34 5.64
C LEU A 52 20.91 20.19 5.80
N GLN A 53 20.97 21.48 5.48
CA GLN A 53 19.79 22.36 5.46
C GLN A 53 18.73 21.87 4.48
N ASN A 54 19.14 21.37 3.31
CA ASN A 54 18.23 20.81 2.31
C ASN A 54 17.58 19.48 2.73
N LEU A 55 18.21 18.70 3.62
CA LEU A 55 17.66 17.43 4.09
C LEU A 55 16.71 17.58 5.28
N VAL A 56 16.82 18.67 6.02
CA VAL A 56 16.07 18.91 7.26
C VAL A 56 14.91 19.87 6.96
N PRO A 57 13.65 19.41 6.92
CA PRO A 57 12.51 20.22 6.47
C PRO A 57 12.32 21.50 7.29
N THR A 58 12.64 21.46 8.59
CA THR A 58 12.55 22.62 9.47
C THR A 58 13.64 23.65 9.19
N CYS A 59 14.73 23.31 8.52
CA CYS A 59 15.75 24.26 8.07
C CYS A 59 15.35 24.97 6.77
N GLN A 60 14.62 24.31 5.88
CA GLN A 60 14.17 24.88 4.59
C GLN A 60 13.11 25.99 4.74
N GLN A 61 12.25 25.90 5.77
CA GLN A 61 11.17 26.88 6.01
C GLN A 61 11.66 28.31 6.30
N SER A 62 12.96 28.47 6.58
CA SER A 62 13.56 29.77 6.90
C SER A 62 14.18 30.48 5.70
N ASP A 63 14.46 29.75 4.60
CA ASP A 63 15.01 30.34 3.37
C ASP A 63 13.97 31.22 2.66
N THR A 64 12.68 31.02 2.93
CA THR A 64 11.57 31.87 2.44
C THR A 64 11.54 33.26 3.09
N VAL A 65 12.23 33.47 4.22
CA VAL A 65 12.25 34.73 4.97
C VAL A 65 13.56 35.50 4.77
N GLY A 66 14.45 35.03 3.89
CA GLY A 66 15.72 35.69 3.57
C GLY A 66 16.76 35.69 4.71
N TYR A 67 16.51 34.97 5.80
CA TYR A 67 17.40 34.90 6.97
C TYR A 67 18.23 33.62 6.97
N LYS A 68 19.56 33.74 6.85
CA LYS A 68 20.49 32.61 6.90
C LYS A 68 20.57 32.04 8.32
N LEU A 69 20.24 30.76 8.48
CA LEU A 69 20.35 30.07 9.76
C LEU A 69 21.77 30.02 10.31
N SER A 70 21.90 30.17 11.63
CA SER A 70 23.16 29.93 12.31
C SER A 70 23.55 28.44 12.20
N LYS A 71 24.86 28.16 12.13
CA LYS A 71 25.38 26.78 12.10
C LYS A 71 24.88 25.95 13.29
N ALA A 72 24.85 26.55 14.49
CA ALA A 72 24.36 25.89 15.70
C ALA A 72 22.87 25.50 15.57
N THR A 73 22.04 26.39 15.02
CA THR A 73 20.62 26.11 14.78
C THR A 73 20.42 24.97 13.78
N VAL A 74 21.19 24.94 12.68
CA VAL A 74 21.13 23.84 11.70
C VAL A 74 21.43 22.50 12.37
N LEU A 75 22.51 22.44 13.16
CA LEU A 75 22.89 21.21 13.86
C LEU A 75 21.80 20.78 14.85
N GLN A 76 21.24 21.70 15.64
CA GLN A 76 20.19 21.37 16.60
C GLN A 76 18.93 20.84 15.90
N ARG A 77 18.43 21.55 14.88
CA ARG A 77 17.28 21.09 14.08
C ARG A 77 17.52 19.74 13.43
N SER A 78 18.77 19.46 13.04
CA SER A 78 19.15 18.15 12.49
C SER A 78 19.08 17.04 13.53
N ILE A 79 19.54 17.29 14.76
CA ILE A 79 19.45 16.32 15.87
C ILE A 79 17.97 16.01 16.16
N ASP A 80 17.15 17.04 16.30
CA ASP A 80 15.72 16.89 16.57
C ASP A 80 15.03 16.09 15.44
N TYR A 81 15.40 16.36 14.19
CA TYR A 81 14.86 15.63 13.04
C TYR A 81 15.30 14.16 13.00
N ILE A 82 16.56 13.86 13.33
CA ILE A 82 17.03 12.47 13.46
C ILE A 82 16.24 11.73 14.56
N GLN A 83 16.05 12.35 15.72
CA GLN A 83 15.27 11.76 16.82
C GLN A 83 13.82 11.48 16.39
N PHE A 84 13.21 12.45 15.69
CA PHE A 84 11.88 12.29 15.10
C PHE A 84 11.81 11.12 14.11
N LEU A 85 12.77 11.01 13.19
CA LEU A 85 12.84 9.91 12.23
C LEU A 85 13.03 8.55 12.91
N LEU A 86 13.86 8.47 13.97
CA LEU A 86 14.03 7.25 14.76
C LEU A 86 12.73 6.82 15.45
N GLN A 87 11.99 7.78 16.00
CA GLN A 87 10.69 7.50 16.62
C GLN A 87 9.67 7.04 15.58
N GLN A 88 9.61 7.70 14.42
CA GLN A 88 8.74 7.30 13.31
C GLN A 88 9.07 5.89 12.81
N LYS A 89 10.36 5.59 12.59
CA LYS A 89 10.81 4.25 12.19
C LYS A 89 10.36 3.20 13.20
N LYS A 90 10.55 3.44 14.51
CA LYS A 90 10.12 2.53 15.57
C LYS A 90 8.61 2.30 15.56
N LYS A 91 7.81 3.36 15.32
CA LYS A 91 6.35 3.27 15.20
C LYS A 91 5.95 2.39 14.01
N GLN A 92 6.51 2.66 12.83
CA GLN A 92 6.24 1.88 11.61
C GLN A 92 6.66 0.41 11.77
N GLU A 93 7.79 0.13 12.41
CA GLU A 93 8.24 -1.24 12.70
C GLU A 93 7.25 -1.98 13.61
N LYS A 94 6.69 -1.31 14.62
CA LYS A 94 5.67 -1.87 15.51
C LYS A 94 4.37 -2.19 14.75
N GLU A 95 3.88 -1.26 13.94
CA GLU A 95 2.67 -1.44 13.12
C GLU A 95 2.85 -2.59 12.12
N ARG A 96 3.98 -2.60 11.39
CA ARG A 96 4.34 -3.68 10.46
C ARG A 96 4.38 -5.05 11.16
N ASN A 97 4.93 -5.12 12.38
CA ASN A 97 4.95 -6.36 13.15
C ASN A 97 3.55 -6.78 13.61
N GLY A 98 2.67 -5.82 13.94
CA GLY A 98 1.25 -6.07 14.22
C GLY A 98 0.53 -6.69 13.02
N LEU A 99 0.62 -6.04 11.86
CA LEU A 99 0.02 -6.52 10.62
C LEU A 99 0.51 -7.93 10.22
N LYS A 100 1.80 -8.21 10.40
CA LYS A 100 2.36 -9.56 10.15
C LYS A 100 1.72 -10.63 11.04
N LYS A 101 1.47 -10.32 12.32
CA LYS A 101 0.80 -11.25 13.25
C LYS A 101 -0.65 -11.47 12.86
N GLU A 102 -1.35 -10.42 12.46
CA GLU A 102 -2.74 -10.50 12.00
C GLU A 102 -2.87 -11.36 10.73
N VAL A 103 -2.00 -11.16 9.75
CA VAL A 103 -1.94 -12.00 8.55
C VAL A 103 -1.72 -13.47 8.91
N MET A 104 -0.78 -13.76 9.82
CA MET A 104 -0.54 -15.14 10.27
C MET A 104 -1.78 -15.72 10.97
N ALA A 105 -2.44 -14.97 11.85
CA ALA A 105 -3.66 -15.41 12.52
C ALA A 105 -4.78 -15.72 11.51
N LEU A 106 -5.01 -14.84 10.54
CA LEU A 106 -6.00 -15.05 9.48
C LEU A 106 -5.67 -16.27 8.61
N GLN A 107 -4.40 -16.51 8.30
CA GLN A 107 -3.97 -17.71 7.58
C GLN A 107 -4.26 -18.98 8.36
N ILE A 108 -4.02 -18.99 9.68
CA ILE A 108 -4.37 -20.13 10.56
C ILE A 108 -5.89 -20.34 10.58
N MET A 109 -6.68 -19.27 10.76
CA MET A 109 -8.14 -19.35 10.75
C MET A 109 -8.67 -19.92 9.43
N ARG A 110 -8.16 -19.41 8.29
CA ARG A 110 -8.50 -19.91 6.97
C ARG A 110 -8.21 -21.41 6.84
N ALA A 111 -7.01 -21.85 7.23
CA ALA A 111 -6.63 -23.25 7.17
C ALA A 111 -7.56 -24.15 8.01
N ASN A 112 -7.94 -23.68 9.20
CA ASN A 112 -8.90 -24.39 10.06
C ASN A 112 -10.28 -24.51 9.40
N TYR A 113 -10.81 -23.43 8.82
CA TYR A 113 -12.10 -23.48 8.10
C TYR A 113 -12.04 -24.39 6.87
N GLU A 114 -10.97 -24.32 6.08
CA GLU A 114 -10.77 -25.21 4.94
C GLU A 114 -10.75 -26.68 5.36
N GLN A 115 -10.10 -27.00 6.49
CA GLN A 115 -10.10 -28.35 7.04
C GLN A 115 -11.49 -28.79 7.50
N MET A 116 -12.25 -27.94 8.19
CA MET A 116 -13.62 -28.25 8.60
C MET A 116 -14.53 -28.52 7.39
N VAL A 117 -14.44 -27.71 6.34
CA VAL A 117 -15.22 -27.90 5.10
C VAL A 117 -14.89 -29.24 4.45
N LYS A 118 -13.59 -29.59 4.34
CA LYS A 118 -13.15 -30.88 3.79
C LYS A 118 -13.66 -32.05 4.63
N SER A 119 -13.58 -31.96 5.96
CA SER A 119 -14.10 -33.00 6.87
C SER A 119 -15.62 -33.18 6.74
N GLN A 120 -16.38 -32.10 6.54
CA GLN A 120 -17.81 -32.18 6.28
C GLN A 120 -18.14 -32.75 4.90
N GLN A 121 -17.29 -32.50 3.90
CA GLN A 121 -17.47 -33.07 2.56
C GLN A 121 -17.13 -34.57 2.50
N ASN A 122 -16.24 -35.04 3.39
CA ASN A 122 -15.83 -36.43 3.50
C ASN A 122 -16.74 -37.28 4.40
N GLN A 123 -17.83 -36.75 4.98
CA GLN A 123 -18.83 -37.56 5.67
C GLN A 123 -19.73 -38.30 4.66
N PRO A 124 -19.72 -39.64 4.61
CA PRO A 124 -20.63 -40.40 3.76
C PRO A 124 -22.07 -40.18 4.24
N GLY A 125 -22.92 -39.63 3.37
CA GLY A 125 -24.35 -39.39 3.64
C GLY A 125 -24.80 -37.92 3.66
N MET A 126 -23.89 -36.94 3.67
CA MET A 126 -24.26 -35.50 3.59
C MET A 126 -24.12 -34.90 2.18
N SER A 127 -23.50 -35.61 1.24
CA SER A 127 -23.37 -35.20 -0.16
C SER A 127 -24.68 -35.29 -0.95
N GLU A 128 -25.60 -36.19 -0.58
CA GLU A 128 -26.89 -36.38 -1.25
C GLU A 128 -27.92 -35.28 -0.94
N SER A 129 -27.75 -34.56 0.18
CA SER A 129 -28.65 -33.47 0.60
C SER A 129 -28.20 -32.08 0.14
N ARG A 130 -27.06 -31.99 -0.57
CA ARG A 130 -26.54 -30.72 -1.07
C ARG A 130 -27.20 -30.37 -2.41
N VAL A 131 -28.10 -29.38 -2.37
CA VAL A 131 -28.54 -28.64 -3.55
C VAL A 131 -27.29 -28.13 -4.29
N CYS A 132 -27.11 -28.53 -5.55
CA CYS A 132 -25.99 -28.07 -6.39
C CYS A 132 -25.97 -26.54 -6.46
N ASP A 133 -24.79 -25.92 -6.50
CA ASP A 133 -24.66 -24.46 -6.57
C ASP A 133 -25.35 -23.85 -7.79
N GLU A 134 -25.40 -24.60 -8.90
CA GLU A 134 -26.19 -24.24 -10.09
C GLU A 134 -27.67 -24.07 -9.78
N LEU A 135 -28.23 -24.99 -8.97
CA LEU A 135 -29.63 -24.93 -8.58
C LEU A 135 -29.88 -23.79 -7.58
N LYS A 136 -28.93 -23.52 -6.67
CA LYS A 136 -29.01 -22.33 -5.79
C LYS A 136 -29.00 -21.02 -6.59
N PHE A 137 -28.12 -20.95 -7.58
CA PHE A 137 -28.02 -19.79 -8.46
C PHE A 137 -29.30 -19.59 -9.27
N HIS A 138 -29.86 -20.66 -9.83
CA HIS A 138 -31.11 -20.59 -10.59
C HIS A 138 -32.31 -20.16 -9.73
N VAL A 139 -32.37 -20.63 -8.47
CA VAL A 139 -33.38 -20.18 -7.49
C VAL A 139 -33.20 -18.69 -7.18
N PHE A 140 -31.97 -18.26 -6.87
CA PHE A 140 -31.66 -16.86 -6.58
C PHE A 140 -32.02 -15.95 -7.75
N GLN A 141 -31.58 -16.30 -8.96
CA GLN A 141 -31.87 -15.57 -10.18
C GLN A 141 -33.39 -15.44 -10.38
N SER A 142 -34.14 -16.54 -10.24
CA SER A 142 -35.61 -16.52 -10.37
C SER A 142 -36.29 -15.60 -9.36
N ILE A 143 -35.78 -15.49 -8.13
CA ILE A 143 -36.33 -14.59 -7.11
C ILE A 143 -36.03 -13.13 -7.48
N VAL A 144 -34.78 -12.83 -7.86
CA VAL A 144 -34.36 -11.47 -8.22
C VAL A 144 -35.11 -10.99 -9.46
N ASP A 145 -35.29 -11.84 -10.47
CA ASP A 145 -36.04 -11.50 -11.68
C ASP A 145 -37.50 -11.13 -11.35
N GLN A 146 -38.15 -11.89 -10.46
CA GLN A 146 -39.52 -11.60 -10.03
C GLN A 146 -39.62 -10.27 -9.26
N LEU A 147 -38.66 -10.00 -8.36
CA LEU A 147 -38.61 -8.73 -7.64
C LEU A 147 -38.31 -7.55 -8.58
N PHE A 148 -37.49 -7.76 -9.60
CA PHE A 148 -37.19 -6.73 -10.59
C PHE A 148 -38.42 -6.39 -11.44
N ILE A 149 -39.19 -7.40 -11.86
CA ILE A 149 -40.45 -7.20 -12.58
C ILE A 149 -41.42 -6.38 -11.74
N THR A 150 -41.61 -6.71 -10.45
CA THR A 150 -42.52 -5.91 -9.60
C THR A 150 -41.98 -4.49 -9.38
N PHE A 151 -40.67 -4.32 -9.26
CA PHE A 151 -40.05 -3.01 -9.10
C PHE A 151 -40.21 -2.12 -10.34
N SER A 152 -40.37 -2.68 -11.55
CA SER A 152 -40.57 -1.89 -12.78
C SER A 152 -41.83 -1.00 -12.76
N SER A 153 -42.74 -1.23 -11.81
CA SER A 153 -43.92 -0.39 -11.56
C SER A 153 -43.65 0.87 -10.73
N VAL A 154 -42.44 0.99 -10.13
CA VAL A 154 -42.04 2.12 -9.27
C VAL A 154 -41.65 3.32 -10.12
N SER A 155 -42.33 4.46 -9.91
CA SER A 155 -41.96 5.72 -10.57
C SER A 155 -40.59 6.21 -10.08
N VAL A 156 -39.72 6.58 -11.02
CA VAL A 156 -38.38 7.14 -10.77
C VAL A 156 -38.23 8.60 -11.23
N SER A 157 -39.35 9.29 -11.42
CA SER A 157 -39.42 10.63 -12.03
C SER A 157 -38.75 11.73 -11.17
N ASN A 158 -38.86 11.63 -9.84
CA ASN A 158 -38.26 12.53 -8.86
C ASN A 158 -38.13 11.84 -7.49
N PHE A 159 -37.35 12.43 -6.59
CA PHE A 159 -37.07 11.82 -5.27
C PHE A 159 -38.32 11.63 -4.41
N SER A 160 -39.28 12.56 -4.46
CA SER A 160 -40.51 12.45 -3.66
C SER A 160 -41.34 11.26 -4.11
N GLU A 161 -41.60 11.13 -5.42
CA GLU A 161 -42.30 9.97 -5.98
C GLU A 161 -41.53 8.67 -5.73
N LEU A 162 -40.25 8.64 -6.05
CA LEU A 162 -39.41 7.45 -5.81
C LEU A 162 -39.52 6.99 -4.36
N SER A 163 -39.39 7.90 -3.40
CA SER A 163 -39.47 7.56 -1.99
C SER A 163 -40.83 6.94 -1.63
N SER A 164 -41.95 7.55 -2.06
CA SER A 164 -43.30 7.04 -1.79
C SER A 164 -43.55 5.68 -2.44
N PHE A 165 -43.22 5.52 -3.72
CA PHE A 165 -43.44 4.28 -4.46
C PHE A 165 -42.54 3.14 -3.97
N VAL A 166 -41.29 3.42 -3.57
CA VAL A 166 -40.40 2.40 -2.98
C VAL A 166 -40.93 1.92 -1.63
N PHE A 167 -41.44 2.80 -0.77
CA PHE A 167 -42.06 2.39 0.49
C PHE A 167 -43.28 1.50 0.24
N SER A 168 -44.18 1.88 -0.66
CA SER A 168 -45.34 1.05 -1.03
C SER A 168 -44.92 -0.30 -1.60
N TRP A 169 -43.92 -0.32 -2.50
CA TRP A 169 -43.42 -1.56 -3.10
C TRP A 169 -42.78 -2.49 -2.07
N LEU A 170 -41.98 -1.97 -1.13
CA LEU A 170 -41.40 -2.76 -0.05
C LEU A 170 -42.48 -3.40 0.83
N GLU A 171 -43.49 -2.62 1.20
CA GLU A 171 -44.60 -3.07 2.03
C GLU A 171 -45.49 -4.10 1.32
N GLU A 172 -45.57 -4.08 -0.01
CA GLU A 172 -46.39 -5.01 -0.77
C GLU A 172 -45.64 -6.30 -1.14
N HIS A 173 -44.41 -6.18 -1.62
CA HIS A 173 -43.69 -7.29 -2.26
C HIS A 173 -42.52 -7.86 -1.44
N CYS A 174 -41.97 -7.11 -0.48
CA CYS A 174 -40.76 -7.49 0.26
C CYS A 174 -41.01 -7.88 1.72
N LYS A 175 -42.28 -8.07 2.13
CA LYS A 175 -42.61 -8.62 3.45
C LYS A 175 -42.10 -10.05 3.59
N PRO A 176 -41.71 -10.49 4.81
CA PRO A 176 -41.21 -11.85 5.05
C PRO A 176 -42.14 -12.94 4.53
N GLN A 177 -43.46 -12.74 4.67
CA GLN A 177 -44.46 -13.68 4.18
C GLN A 177 -44.52 -13.71 2.64
N SER A 178 -44.57 -12.55 1.98
CA SER A 178 -44.57 -12.44 0.50
C SER A 178 -43.30 -13.07 -0.10
N LEU A 179 -42.13 -12.82 0.50
CA LEU A 179 -40.87 -13.41 0.07
C LEU A 179 -40.86 -14.93 0.26
N LYS A 180 -41.39 -15.43 1.39
CA LYS A 180 -41.51 -16.87 1.63
C LYS A 180 -42.41 -17.54 0.59
N GLU A 181 -43.55 -16.95 0.28
CA GLU A 181 -44.46 -17.44 -0.76
C GLU A 181 -43.80 -17.44 -2.14
N MET A 182 -43.10 -16.35 -2.49
CA MET A 182 -42.33 -16.25 -3.73
C MET A 182 -41.27 -17.35 -3.85
N VAL A 183 -40.48 -17.58 -2.79
CA VAL A 183 -39.46 -18.63 -2.75
C VAL A 183 -40.10 -20.01 -2.95
N MET A 184 -41.22 -20.28 -2.26
CA MET A 184 -41.93 -21.55 -2.38
C MET A 184 -42.48 -21.77 -3.79
N SER A 185 -43.08 -20.74 -4.41
CA SER A 185 -43.56 -20.80 -5.79
C SER A 185 -42.42 -21.03 -6.80
N VAL A 186 -41.27 -20.37 -6.62
CA VAL A 186 -40.08 -20.57 -7.44
C VAL A 186 -39.56 -22.00 -7.33
N LEU A 187 -39.43 -22.51 -6.10
CA LEU A 187 -39.00 -23.88 -5.86
C LEU A 187 -39.96 -24.88 -6.50
N GLN A 188 -41.27 -24.72 -6.29
CA GLN A 188 -42.29 -25.62 -6.86
C GLN A 188 -42.24 -25.62 -8.39
N ARG A 189 -42.05 -24.46 -9.02
CA ARG A 189 -41.87 -24.32 -10.48
C ARG A 189 -40.62 -25.05 -10.98
N ILE A 190 -39.50 -24.94 -10.28
CA ILE A 190 -38.24 -25.59 -10.66
C ILE A 190 -38.33 -27.12 -10.48
N TYR A 191 -38.95 -27.59 -9.39
CA TYR A 191 -39.18 -29.01 -9.16
C TYR A 191 -40.12 -29.63 -10.21
N SER A 192 -41.22 -28.93 -10.54
CA SER A 192 -42.15 -29.39 -11.58
C SER A 192 -41.52 -29.39 -12.97
N ALA A 193 -40.75 -28.36 -13.34
CA ALA A 193 -40.03 -28.33 -14.62
C ALA A 193 -39.05 -29.51 -14.77
N ARG A 194 -38.38 -29.92 -13.69
CA ARG A 194 -37.50 -31.11 -13.69
C ARG A 194 -38.26 -32.44 -13.79
N ALA A 195 -39.46 -32.53 -13.24
CA ALA A 195 -40.28 -33.75 -13.29
C ALA A 195 -40.68 -34.12 -14.74
N TYR A 196 -40.77 -33.15 -15.64
CA TYR A 196 -41.11 -33.37 -17.06
C TYR A 196 -39.88 -33.62 -17.96
N THR A 197 -38.65 -33.49 -17.45
CA THR A 197 -37.41 -33.69 -18.23
C THR A 197 -36.80 -35.08 -18.05
N SER A 198 -37.41 -35.95 -17.24
CA SER A 198 -37.03 -37.36 -17.11
C SER A 198 -37.74 -38.16 -18.21
N PRO A 199 -37.03 -38.84 -19.14
CA PRO A 199 -37.69 -39.74 -20.09
C PRO A 199 -38.40 -40.88 -19.35
N PRO A 200 -39.56 -41.38 -19.82
CA PRO A 200 -40.06 -42.67 -19.36
C PRO A 200 -39.04 -43.76 -19.72
N GLU A 201 -38.88 -44.73 -18.81
CA GLU A 201 -38.02 -45.93 -18.96
C GLU A 201 -38.19 -46.66 -20.29
#